data_AF-A0A1F5CTG7-F1
#
_entry.id   AF-A0A1F5CTG7-F1
#
_cell.length_a   1.000
_cell.length_b   1.000
_cell.length_c   1.000
_cell.angle_alpha   90.00
_cell.angle_beta   90.00
_cell.angle_gamma   90.00
#
_symmetry.space_group_name_H-M   'P 1'
#
loop_
_entity.id
_entity.type
_entity.pdbx_description
1 polymer ?
#
loop_
_entity_poly.entity_id
_entity_poly.type
_entity_poly.pdbx_seq_one_letter_code
_entity_poly.pdbx_strand_id
1 'polypeptide(L)'
;MTFLNSRIVAAIALSSSAWAIINAYMGPIFWAATSLPFLCDILGFSSLTLVAWWTKRFGAVTLTGLVATLINFLVGGNVFFLGFTAASIVFDVMTRAAGYSNLFSRPYVSQGLMIFLAAASASVAGFIIAPVFMSMQVISGIVTFAGLHAVGGVLGGLAGVSLVKALKVRRVLPA
;
A
#
# COMPACT_ATOMS: atom_id res chain seq x y z
N MET A 1 12.77 24.27 5.44
CA MET A 1 12.97 22.89 4.97
C MET A 1 12.07 22.67 3.78
N THR A 2 12.61 22.23 2.64
CA THR A 2 11.80 21.92 1.45
C THR A 2 10.91 20.71 1.72
N PHE A 3 9.62 20.81 1.39
CA PHE A 3 8.64 19.73 1.57
C PHE A 3 9.01 18.48 0.74
N LEU A 4 9.52 18.69 -0.47
CA LEU A 4 10.12 17.67 -1.33
C LEU A 4 11.62 17.94 -1.43
N ASN A 5 12.43 17.03 -0.89
CA ASN A 5 13.86 16.97 -1.17
C ASN A 5 14.14 15.75 -2.07
N SER A 6 15.35 15.67 -2.63
CA SER A 6 15.75 14.58 -3.53
C SER A 6 15.56 13.19 -2.91
N ARG A 7 15.72 13.05 -1.59
CA ARG A 7 15.54 11.77 -0.87
C ARG A 7 14.08 11.34 -0.81
N ILE A 8 13.17 12.27 -0.55
CA ILE A 8 11.72 12.01 -0.55
C ILE A 8 11.28 11.62 -1.97
N VAL A 9 11.73 12.37 -2.98
CA VAL A 9 11.43 12.06 -4.38
C VAL A 9 11.94 10.67 -4.76
N ALA A 10 13.17 10.33 -4.36
CA ALA A 10 13.73 8.99 -4.60
C ALA A 10 12.93 7.88 -3.90
N ALA A 11 12.51 8.06 -2.66
CA ALA A 11 11.71 7.08 -1.93
C ALA A 11 10.34 6.84 -2.58
N ILE A 12 9.70 7.91 -3.04
CA ILE A 12 8.42 7.84 -3.78
C ILE A 12 8.63 7.14 -5.12
N ALA A 13 9.65 7.52 -5.89
CA ALA A 13 9.93 6.92 -7.20
C ALA A 13 10.26 5.43 -7.11
N LEU A 14 11.14 5.02 -6.18
CA LEU A 14 11.51 3.62 -6.01
C LEU A 14 10.32 2.76 -5.57
N SER A 15 9.57 3.23 -4.58
CA SER A 15 8.44 2.46 -4.03
C SER A 15 7.27 2.38 -5.01
N SER A 16 6.96 3.47 -5.73
CA SER A 16 5.93 3.48 -6.76
C SER A 16 6.29 2.59 -7.94
N SER A 17 7.56 2.62 -8.38
CA SER A 17 8.03 1.77 -9.48
C SER A 17 8.03 0.28 -9.09
N ALA A 18 8.55 -0.05 -7.90
CA ALA A 18 8.55 -1.42 -7.40
C ALA A 18 7.14 -1.99 -7.30
N TRP A 19 6.20 -1.21 -6.76
CA TRP A 19 4.80 -1.61 -6.71
C TRP A 19 4.19 -1.77 -8.11
N ALA A 20 4.24 -0.72 -8.93
CA ALA A 20 3.50 -0.67 -10.19
C ALA A 20 4.02 -1.67 -11.23
N ILE A 21 5.35 -1.77 -11.39
CA ILE A 21 5.98 -2.66 -12.37
C ILE A 21 5.68 -4.11 -11.99
N ILE A 22 6.00 -4.51 -10.75
CA ILE A 22 5.80 -5.90 -10.33
C ILE A 22 4.31 -6.25 -10.41
N ASN A 23 3.42 -5.34 -10.01
CA ASN A 23 1.99 -5.60 -10.07
C ASN A 23 1.45 -5.70 -11.50
N ALA A 24 1.95 -4.90 -12.44
CA ALA A 24 1.53 -4.96 -13.84
C ALA A 24 1.84 -6.31 -14.49
N TYR A 25 3.01 -6.89 -14.19
CA TYR A 25 3.42 -8.17 -14.78
C TYR A 25 2.94 -9.38 -13.99
N MET A 26 3.06 -9.36 -12.66
CA MET A 26 2.78 -10.53 -11.83
C MET A 26 1.35 -10.57 -11.29
N GLY A 27 0.69 -9.42 -11.14
CA GLY A 27 -0.67 -9.32 -10.64
C GLY A 27 -1.68 -10.14 -11.46
N PRO A 28 -1.73 -9.99 -12.80
CA PRO A 28 -2.62 -10.78 -13.65
C PRO A 28 -2.37 -12.29 -13.57
N ILE A 29 -1.10 -12.70 -13.50
CA ILE A 29 -0.72 -14.12 -13.41
C ILE A 29 -1.19 -14.71 -12.09
N PHE A 30 -0.94 -14.01 -10.97
CA PHE A 30 -1.37 -14.44 -9.65
C PHE A 30 -2.89 -14.48 -9.52
N TRP A 31 -3.59 -13.49 -10.07
CA TRP A 31 -5.05 -13.46 -10.11
C TRP A 31 -5.61 -14.62 -10.94
N ALA A 32 -5.07 -14.89 -12.13
CA ALA A 32 -5.52 -16.01 -12.96
C ALA A 32 -5.31 -17.37 -12.27
N ALA A 33 -4.24 -17.51 -11.47
CA ALA A 33 -3.92 -18.75 -10.77
C ALA A 33 -4.74 -18.96 -9.48
N THR A 34 -5.09 -17.90 -8.75
CA THR A 34 -5.65 -18.01 -7.40
C THR A 34 -7.01 -17.36 -7.23
N SER A 35 -7.39 -16.42 -8.10
CA SER A 35 -8.53 -15.52 -7.93
C SER A 35 -8.50 -14.72 -6.62
N LEU A 36 -7.30 -14.47 -6.08
CA LEU A 36 -7.09 -13.75 -4.81
C LEU A 36 -6.29 -12.46 -5.02
N PRO A 37 -6.62 -11.37 -4.30
CA PRO A 37 -5.95 -10.07 -4.43
C PRO A 37 -4.64 -9.96 -3.63
N PHE A 38 -4.13 -11.05 -3.05
CA PHE A 38 -3.09 -10.94 -2.03
C PHE A 38 -1.75 -10.38 -2.56
N LEU A 39 -1.35 -10.71 -3.79
CA LEU A 39 -0.08 -10.22 -4.32
C LEU A 39 -0.09 -8.69 -4.49
N CYS A 40 -1.18 -8.12 -5.02
CA CYS A 40 -1.28 -6.67 -5.21
C CYS A 40 -1.32 -5.92 -3.87
N ASP A 41 -2.01 -6.46 -2.87
CA ASP A 41 -2.01 -5.91 -1.51
C ASP A 41 -0.63 -6.00 -0.85
N ILE A 42 0.06 -7.14 -0.99
CA ILE A 42 1.41 -7.32 -0.42
C ILE A 42 2.38 -6.29 -0.98
N LEU A 43 2.42 -6.13 -2.31
CA LEU A 43 3.31 -5.19 -2.98
C LEU A 43 2.94 -3.74 -2.66
N GLY A 44 1.65 -3.42 -2.66
CA GLY A 44 1.17 -2.08 -2.35
C GLY A 44 1.50 -1.68 -0.93
N PHE A 45 1.01 -2.42 0.06
CA PHE A 45 1.15 -2.01 1.47
C PHE A 45 2.57 -2.16 2.01
N SER A 46 3.40 -3.05 1.45
CA SER A 46 4.83 -3.05 1.77
C SER A 46 5.53 -1.77 1.27
N SER A 47 5.22 -1.34 0.04
CA SER A 47 5.75 -0.11 -0.57
C SER A 47 5.26 1.14 0.16
N LEU A 48 3.96 1.23 0.46
CA LEU A 48 3.37 2.35 1.19
C LEU A 48 3.92 2.44 2.62
N THR A 49 4.09 1.30 3.30
CA THR A 49 4.75 1.24 4.62
C THR A 49 6.17 1.76 4.56
N LEU A 50 6.94 1.36 3.54
CA LEU A 50 8.31 1.81 3.35
C LEU A 50 8.39 3.33 3.16
N VAL A 51 7.56 3.91 2.29
CA VAL A 51 7.53 5.36 2.06
C VAL A 51 7.06 6.11 3.30
N ALA A 52 6.03 5.63 3.98
CA ALA A 52 5.53 6.24 5.22
C ALA A 52 6.64 6.30 6.27
N TRP A 53 7.40 5.21 6.43
CA TRP A 53 8.51 5.14 7.37
C TRP A 53 9.69 6.02 6.95
N TRP A 54 10.03 6.03 5.67
CA TRP A 54 11.19 6.76 5.15
C TRP A 54 10.97 8.27 5.17
N THR A 55 9.78 8.72 4.78
CA THR A 55 9.50 10.14 4.63
C THR A 55 8.95 10.74 5.91
N LYS A 56 8.06 10.03 6.62
CA LYS A 56 7.27 10.56 7.75
C LYS A 56 6.59 11.89 7.39
N ARG A 57 6.14 12.03 6.15
CA ARG A 57 5.47 13.23 5.62
C ARG A 57 4.11 12.87 5.08
N PHE A 58 3.11 13.69 5.43
CA PHE A 58 1.78 13.57 4.86
C PHE A 58 1.83 13.92 3.38
N GLY A 59 1.13 13.16 2.54
CA GLY A 59 1.08 13.32 1.10
C GLY A 59 2.09 12.45 0.34
N ALA A 60 3.16 11.95 0.99
CA ALA A 60 4.17 11.13 0.32
C ALA A 60 3.63 9.76 -0.07
N VAL A 61 2.81 9.15 0.79
CA VAL A 61 2.14 7.87 0.52
C VAL A 61 1.11 8.04 -0.59
N THR A 62 0.29 9.10 -0.53
CA THR A 62 -0.67 9.43 -1.58
C THR A 62 0.02 9.63 -2.92
N LEU A 63 1.11 10.40 -2.96
CA LEU A 63 1.86 10.63 -4.19
C LEU A 63 2.46 9.33 -4.73
N THR A 64 2.91 8.43 -3.85
CA THR A 64 3.37 7.09 -4.25
C THR A 64 2.27 6.29 -4.93
N GLY A 65 1.05 6.29 -4.39
CA GLY A 65 -0.10 5.65 -5.02
C GLY A 65 -0.49 6.26 -6.35
N LEU A 66 -0.51 7.59 -6.46
CA LEU A 66 -0.78 8.30 -7.72
C LEU A 66 0.25 7.96 -8.80
N VAL A 67 1.54 8.03 -8.47
CA VAL A 67 2.62 7.71 -9.41
C VAL A 67 2.59 6.23 -9.78
N ALA A 68 2.34 5.33 -8.83
CA ALA A 68 2.21 3.90 -9.12
C ALA A 68 1.05 3.63 -10.07
N THR A 69 -0.07 4.32 -9.90
CA THR A 69 -1.24 4.23 -10.78
C THR A 69 -0.91 4.70 -12.20
N LEU A 70 -0.23 5.85 -12.32
CA LEU A 70 0.21 6.36 -13.61
C LEU A 70 1.15 5.38 -14.32
N ILE A 71 2.16 4.86 -13.61
CA ILE A 71 3.08 3.86 -14.17
C ILE A 71 2.30 2.62 -14.60
N ASN A 72 1.39 2.11 -13.76
CA ASN A 72 0.60 0.93 -14.06
C ASN A 72 -0.20 1.11 -15.36
N PHE A 73 -0.82 2.27 -15.58
CA PHE A 73 -1.54 2.55 -16.83
C PHE A 73 -0.61 2.69 -18.04
N LEU A 74 0.54 3.34 -17.88
CA LEU A 74 1.51 3.49 -18.97
C LEU A 74 2.05 2.15 -19.48
N VAL A 75 2.11 1.12 -18.62
CA VAL A 75 2.56 -0.22 -19.00
C VAL A 75 1.41 -1.18 -19.34
N GLY A 76 0.17 -0.68 -19.50
CA GLY A 76 -0.99 -1.49 -19.88
C GLY A 76 -1.63 -2.30 -18.74
N GLY A 77 -1.46 -1.86 -17.50
CA GLY A 77 -2.09 -2.45 -16.33
C GLY A 77 -3.60 -2.18 -16.22
N ASN A 78 -4.24 -2.81 -15.24
CA ASN A 78 -5.71 -2.83 -15.10
C ASN A 78 -6.24 -1.62 -14.32
N VAL A 79 -7.38 -1.07 -14.75
CA VAL A 79 -8.16 -0.01 -14.08
C VAL A 79 -8.52 -0.29 -12.61
N PHE A 80 -8.51 -1.56 -12.18
CA PHE A 80 -8.71 -1.96 -10.78
C PHE A 80 -7.69 -1.29 -9.84
N PHE A 81 -6.54 -0.87 -10.37
CA PHE A 81 -5.51 -0.14 -9.64
C PHE A 81 -6.01 1.18 -9.03
N LEU A 82 -7.10 1.76 -9.52
CA LEU A 82 -7.72 2.96 -8.92
C LEU A 82 -8.23 2.72 -7.50
N GLY A 83 -8.69 1.51 -7.18
CA GLY A 83 -9.05 1.14 -5.81
C GLY A 83 -7.84 1.22 -4.87
N PHE A 84 -6.67 0.85 -5.37
CA PHE A 84 -5.41 0.98 -4.64
C PHE A 84 -4.94 2.42 -4.51
N THR A 85 -5.21 3.28 -5.48
CA THR A 85 -4.99 4.73 -5.35
C THR A 85 -5.79 5.29 -4.18
N ALA A 86 -7.09 4.96 -4.10
CA ALA A 86 -7.95 5.37 -2.99
C ALA A 86 -7.44 4.84 -1.65
N ALA A 87 -7.05 3.56 -1.59
CA ALA A 87 -6.45 2.98 -0.40
C ALA A 87 -5.15 3.68 0.03
N SER A 88 -4.32 4.16 -0.90
CA SER A 88 -3.10 4.93 -0.56
C SER A 88 -3.42 6.26 0.10
N ILE A 89 -4.49 6.94 -0.31
CA ILE A 89 -4.98 8.18 0.31
C ILE A 89 -5.45 7.89 1.72
N VAL A 90 -6.28 6.85 1.89
CA VAL A 90 -6.77 6.42 3.21
C VAL A 90 -5.60 6.08 4.13
N PHE A 91 -4.63 5.32 3.65
CA PHE A 91 -3.44 4.96 4.42
C PHE A 91 -2.63 6.19 4.84
N ASP A 92 -2.45 7.18 3.96
CA ASP A 92 -1.74 8.43 4.26
C ASP A 92 -2.45 9.24 5.36
N VAL A 93 -3.78 9.39 5.23
CA VAL A 93 -4.61 10.09 6.22
C VAL A 93 -4.56 9.38 7.57
N MET A 94 -4.76 8.06 7.59
CA MET A 94 -4.74 7.28 8.82
C MET A 94 -3.35 7.26 9.46
N THR A 95 -2.27 7.15 8.68
CA THR A 95 -0.90 7.17 9.22
C THR A 95 -0.56 8.53 9.81
N ARG A 96 -1.02 9.62 9.18
CA ARG A 96 -0.91 10.97 9.73
C ARG A 96 -1.70 11.11 11.04
N ALA A 97 -2.94 10.64 11.08
CA ALA A 97 -3.81 10.71 12.26
C ALA A 97 -3.26 9.90 13.45
N ALA A 98 -2.71 8.70 13.18
CA ALA A 98 -2.06 7.87 14.17
C ALA A 98 -0.76 8.49 14.72
N GLY A 99 -0.12 9.38 13.95
CA GLY A 99 1.14 10.03 14.31
C GLY A 99 2.36 9.14 14.04
N TYR A 100 3.31 9.65 13.26
CA TYR A 100 4.49 8.90 12.82
C TYR A 100 5.39 8.40 13.97
N SER A 101 5.39 9.07 15.13
CA SER A 101 6.12 8.61 16.32
C SER A 101 5.52 7.32 16.90
N ASN A 102 4.19 7.22 16.96
CA ASN A 102 3.49 6.02 17.41
C ASN A 102 3.71 4.85 16.44
N LEU A 103 3.79 5.15 15.14
CA LEU A 103 3.96 4.16 14.08
C LEU A 103 5.40 3.68 13.88
N PHE A 104 6.42 4.44 14.29
CA PHE A 104 7.81 4.08 13.93
C PHE A 104 8.82 4.09 15.08
N SER A 105 8.45 4.64 16.25
CA SER A 105 9.34 4.74 17.41
C SER A 105 9.03 3.75 18.53
N ARG A 106 7.81 3.20 18.63
CA ARG A 106 7.39 2.28 19.70
C ARG A 106 7.25 0.84 19.18
N PRO A 107 8.18 -0.09 19.46
CA PRO A 107 8.33 -1.33 18.69
C PRO A 107 7.11 -2.25 18.67
N TYR A 108 6.35 -2.39 19.77
CA TYR A 108 5.19 -3.30 19.79
C TYR A 108 3.90 -2.62 19.29
N VAL A 109 3.66 -1.37 19.71
CA VAL A 109 2.50 -0.58 19.29
C VAL A 109 2.56 -0.24 17.79
N SER A 110 3.76 0.07 17.28
CA SER A 110 3.97 0.41 15.87
C SER A 110 3.57 -0.69 14.92
N GLN A 111 3.92 -1.94 15.22
CA GLN A 111 3.74 -3.05 14.30
C GLN A 111 2.26 -3.40 14.16
N GLY A 112 1.58 -3.58 15.29
CA GLY A 112 0.14 -3.87 15.29
C GLY A 112 -0.65 -2.75 14.61
N LEU A 113 -0.32 -1.49 14.91
CA LEU A 113 -1.01 -0.35 14.31
C LEU A 113 -0.76 -0.26 12.80
N MET A 114 0.49 -0.42 12.33
CA MET A 114 0.79 -0.42 10.90
C MET A 114 0.08 -1.53 10.13
N ILE A 115 0.02 -2.74 10.69
CA ILE A 115 -0.70 -3.88 10.09
C ILE A 115 -2.20 -3.58 10.04
N PHE A 116 -2.77 -3.04 11.11
CA PHE A 116 -4.18 -2.65 11.15
C PHE A 116 -4.49 -1.56 10.12
N LEU A 117 -3.67 -0.52 10.02
CA LEU A 117 -3.85 0.55 9.04
C LEU A 117 -3.80 0.03 7.60
N ALA A 118 -2.88 -0.91 7.33
CA ALA A 118 -2.78 -1.56 6.03
C ALA A 118 -4.03 -2.37 5.70
N ALA A 119 -4.49 -3.22 6.63
CA ALA A 119 -5.71 -4.01 6.47
C ALA A 119 -6.96 -3.15 6.26
N ALA A 120 -7.13 -2.08 7.05
CA ALA A 120 -8.24 -1.16 6.92
C ALA A 120 -8.23 -0.43 5.57
N SER A 121 -7.06 0.04 5.13
CA SER A 121 -6.92 0.72 3.85
C SER A 121 -7.13 -0.23 2.67
N ALA A 122 -6.63 -1.47 2.76
CA ALA A 122 -6.84 -2.50 1.75
C ALA A 122 -8.32 -2.85 1.60
N SER A 123 -9.04 -2.99 2.72
CA SER A 123 -10.49 -3.21 2.72
C SER A 123 -11.22 -2.14 1.91
N VAL A 124 -10.80 -0.87 2.00
CA VAL A 124 -11.35 0.21 1.16
C VAL A 124 -11.11 -0.03 -0.34
N ALA A 125 -9.93 -0.52 -0.74
CA ALA A 125 -9.69 -0.90 -2.13
C ALA A 125 -10.70 -1.97 -2.59
N GLY A 126 -10.89 -3.04 -1.81
CA GLY A 126 -11.85 -4.09 -2.13
C GLY A 126 -13.29 -3.59 -2.20
N PHE A 127 -13.70 -2.71 -1.27
CA PHE A 127 -15.02 -2.07 -1.29
C PHE A 127 -15.27 -1.21 -2.52
N ILE A 128 -14.23 -0.60 -3.08
CA ILE A 128 -14.34 0.16 -4.33
C ILE A 128 -14.31 -0.79 -5.53
N ILE A 129 -13.38 -1.74 -5.56
CA ILE A 129 -13.13 -2.59 -6.73
C ILE A 129 -14.31 -3.51 -7.03
N ALA A 130 -14.86 -4.17 -6.00
CA ALA A 130 -15.93 -5.15 -6.17
C ALA A 130 -17.14 -4.60 -6.95
N PRO A 131 -17.80 -3.51 -6.53
CA PRO A 131 -18.97 -3.00 -7.24
C PRO A 131 -18.61 -2.24 -8.52
N VAL A 132 -17.52 -1.46 -8.52
CA VAL A 132 -17.22 -0.53 -9.63
C VAL A 132 -16.62 -1.26 -10.82
N PHE A 133 -15.68 -2.19 -10.58
CA PHE A 133 -14.91 -2.79 -11.65
C PHE A 133 -15.17 -4.29 -11.87
N MET A 134 -15.71 -4.99 -10.87
CA MET A 134 -16.11 -6.39 -10.99
C MET A 134 -17.63 -6.58 -11.05
N SER A 135 -18.40 -5.49 -11.05
CA SER A 135 -19.86 -5.48 -11.13
C SER A 135 -20.57 -6.32 -10.05
N MET A 136 -19.93 -6.55 -8.90
CA MET A 136 -20.54 -7.26 -7.78
C MET A 136 -21.63 -6.39 -7.14
N GLN A 137 -22.89 -6.81 -7.25
CA GLN A 137 -24.03 -6.07 -6.68
C GLN A 137 -24.50 -6.61 -5.32
N VAL A 138 -24.17 -7.86 -5.01
CA VAL A 138 -24.60 -8.50 -3.76
C VAL A 138 -23.69 -8.07 -2.62
N ILE A 139 -24.27 -7.51 -1.55
CA ILE A 139 -23.52 -6.98 -0.39
C ILE A 139 -22.57 -8.02 0.20
N SER A 140 -22.99 -9.29 0.32
CA SER A 140 -22.13 -10.35 0.83
C SER A 140 -20.89 -10.58 -0.05
N GLY A 141 -21.02 -10.46 -1.38
CA GLY A 141 -19.89 -10.52 -2.30
C GLY A 141 -18.93 -9.34 -2.12
N ILE A 142 -19.46 -8.12 -2.00
CA ILE A 142 -18.67 -6.90 -1.77
C ILE A 142 -17.90 -7.01 -0.44
N VAL A 143 -18.57 -7.37 0.65
CA VAL A 143 -17.96 -7.52 1.97
C VAL A 143 -16.93 -8.64 1.98
N THR A 144 -17.20 -9.76 1.30
CA THR A 144 -16.24 -10.86 1.19
C THR A 144 -14.99 -10.41 0.43
N PHE A 145 -15.14 -9.69 -0.69
CA PHE A 145 -14.01 -9.21 -1.46
C PHE A 145 -13.20 -8.15 -0.72
N ALA A 146 -13.86 -7.22 -0.03
CA ALA A 146 -13.21 -6.29 0.88
C ALA A 146 -12.47 -7.01 2.02
N GLY A 147 -13.05 -8.09 2.56
CA GLY A 147 -12.43 -8.95 3.55
C GLY A 147 -11.17 -9.64 3.02
N LEU A 148 -11.19 -10.15 1.78
CA LEU A 148 -10.00 -10.71 1.13
C LEU A 148 -8.90 -9.66 0.98
N HIS A 149 -9.23 -8.45 0.55
CA HIS A 149 -8.26 -7.36 0.53
C HIS A 149 -7.75 -7.00 1.92
N ALA A 150 -8.61 -7.02 2.95
CA ALA A 150 -8.16 -6.79 4.32
C ALA A 150 -7.12 -7.83 4.76
N VAL A 151 -7.32 -9.11 4.42
CA VAL A 151 -6.33 -10.18 4.64
C VAL A 151 -5.04 -9.91 3.85
N GLY A 152 -5.15 -9.52 2.58
CA GLY A 152 -4.00 -9.10 1.79
C GLY A 152 -3.26 -7.91 2.41
N GLY A 153 -3.97 -6.94 2.97
CA GLY A 153 -3.43 -5.80 3.70
C GLY A 153 -2.71 -6.21 4.99
N VAL A 154 -3.19 -7.24 5.70
CA VAL A 154 -2.45 -7.84 6.83
C VAL A 154 -1.11 -8.40 6.34
N LEU A 155 -1.12 -9.17 5.25
CA LEU A 155 0.10 -9.76 4.67
C LEU A 155 1.08 -8.67 4.18
N GLY A 156 0.57 -7.63 3.52
CA GLY A 156 1.37 -6.49 3.07
C GLY A 156 1.91 -5.64 4.22
N GLY A 157 1.13 -5.45 5.28
CA GLY A 157 1.57 -4.81 6.51
C GLY A 157 2.69 -5.60 7.19
N LEU A 158 2.56 -6.92 7.30
CA LEU A 158 3.60 -7.82 7.82
C LEU A 158 4.88 -7.72 6.99
N ALA A 159 4.76 -7.80 5.66
CA ALA A 159 5.89 -7.65 4.74
C ALA A 159 6.57 -6.27 4.89
N GLY A 160 5.79 -5.18 4.91
CA GLY A 160 6.28 -3.82 5.06
C GLY A 160 7.00 -3.58 6.39
N VAL A 161 6.40 -4.01 7.50
CA VAL A 161 7.03 -3.96 8.83
C VAL A 161 8.33 -4.75 8.86
N SER A 162 8.34 -5.94 8.25
CA SER A 162 9.53 -6.78 8.19
C SER A 162 10.65 -6.14 7.37
N LEU A 163 10.31 -5.50 6.24
CA LEU A 163 11.23 -4.74 5.42
C LEU A 163 11.84 -3.56 6.18
N VAL A 164 11.00 -2.77 6.86
CA VAL A 164 11.46 -1.65 7.70
C VAL A 164 12.41 -2.13 8.80
N LYS A 165 12.09 -3.24 9.48
CA LYS A 165 12.98 -3.83 10.48
C LYS A 165 14.31 -4.27 9.87
N ALA A 166 14.28 -4.97 8.74
CA ALA A 166 15.49 -5.43 8.06
C ALA A 166 16.41 -4.26 7.66
N LEU A 167 15.84 -3.15 7.16
CA LEU A 167 16.60 -1.95 6.83
C LEU A 167 17.22 -1.30 8.07
N LYS A 168 16.44 -1.18 9.17
CA LYS A 168 16.96 -0.66 10.45
C LYS A 168 18.12 -1.49 10.99
N VAL A 169 18.01 -2.83 10.96
CA VAL A 169 19.09 -3.74 11.39
C VAL A 169 20.35 -3.54 10.57
N ARG A 170 20.22 -3.25 9.26
CA ARG A 170 21.32 -2.93 8.35
C ARG A 170 21.82 -1.49 8.44
N ARG A 171 21.32 -0.69 9.39
CA ARG A 171 21.63 0.75 9.55
C ARG A 171 21.32 1.60 8.32
N VAL A 172 20.40 1.13 7.47
CA VAL A 172 19.79 1.94 6.41
C VAL A 172 18.66 2.72 7.08
N LEU A 173 18.94 3.94 7.50
CA LEU A 173 18.01 4.77 8.27
C LEU A 173 17.52 5.96 7.43
N PRO A 174 16.27 6.41 7.65
CA PRO A 174 15.83 7.70 7.15
C PRO A 174 16.66 8.77 7.85
N ALA A 175 17.39 9.55 7.05
CA ALA A 175 18.31 10.58 7.53
C ALA A 175 17.60 11.88 7.92
#